data_AF-A0A965GUW5-F1
#
_entry.id   AF-A0A965GUW5-F1
#
_cell.length_a   1.000
_cell.length_b   1.000
_cell.length_c   1.000
_cell.angle_alpha   90.00
_cell.angle_beta   90.00
_cell.angle_gamma   90.00
#
_symmetry.space_group_name_H-M   'P 1'
#
loop_
_entity.id
_entity.type
_entity.pdbx_description
1 polymer ?
#
loop_
_entity_poly.entity_id
_entity_poly.type
_entity_poly.pdbx_seq_one_letter_code
_entity_poly.pdbx_strand_id
1 'polypeptide(L)'
;MKTPNLKFILETIMQDQPKPLSIQEKRAFKEAVANFSAMGESVYGKGDIENIVERVKTIVEGADKIMTESDDWMANMALKKENKRMHEDYKDFSEAAMQLKEAQHRMSIAYENIGNHLNRFFEVG
;
A
#
# COMPACT_ATOMS: atom_id res chain seq x y z
N MET A 1 26.22 -49.75 -18.31
CA MET A 1 25.48 -48.80 -17.47
C MET A 1 24.45 -49.59 -16.67
N LYS A 2 24.45 -49.54 -15.33
CA LYS A 2 23.43 -50.20 -14.51
C LYS A 2 22.17 -49.34 -14.52
N THR A 3 21.03 -49.91 -14.90
CA THR A 3 19.73 -49.25 -14.85
C THR A 3 19.41 -48.84 -13.41
N PRO A 4 18.94 -47.60 -13.15
CA PRO A 4 18.55 -47.20 -11.80
C PRO A 4 17.41 -48.08 -11.29
N ASN A 5 17.49 -48.48 -10.01
CA ASN A 5 16.46 -49.28 -9.35
C ASN A 5 15.17 -48.44 -9.20
N LEU A 6 14.01 -49.01 -9.55
CA LEU A 6 12.71 -48.36 -9.44
C LEU A 6 12.44 -47.77 -8.04
N LYS A 7 12.95 -48.42 -6.99
CA LYS A 7 12.87 -47.93 -5.60
C LYS A 7 13.57 -46.59 -5.41
N PHE A 8 14.74 -46.42 -6.03
CA PHE A 8 15.53 -45.19 -5.97
C PHE A 8 14.86 -44.04 -6.74
N ILE A 9 14.26 -44.35 -7.89
CA ILE A 9 13.47 -43.39 -8.66
C ILE A 9 12.24 -42.95 -7.86
N LEU A 10 11.53 -43.89 -7.23
CA LEU A 10 10.38 -43.58 -6.37
C LEU A 10 10.79 -42.71 -5.17
N GLU A 11 11.84 -43.08 -4.44
CA GLU A 11 12.32 -42.30 -3.27
C GLU A 11 12.75 -40.89 -3.65
N THR A 12 13.41 -40.72 -4.80
CA THR A 12 13.84 -39.40 -5.28
C THR A 12 12.64 -38.52 -5.67
N ILE A 13 11.65 -39.09 -6.37
CA ILE A 13 10.42 -38.37 -6.75
C ILE A 13 9.56 -38.05 -5.52
N MET A 14 9.54 -38.93 -4.51
CA MET A 14 8.78 -38.74 -3.28
C MET A 14 9.45 -37.77 -2.30
N GLN A 15 10.78 -37.59 -2.36
CA GLN A 15 11.49 -36.61 -1.52
C GLN A 15 11.18 -35.15 -1.91
N ASP A 16 10.84 -34.89 -3.17
CA ASP A 16 10.51 -33.56 -3.69
C ASP A 16 9.02 -33.20 -3.55
N GLN A 17 8.20 -34.10 -3.01
CA GLN A 17 6.81 -33.77 -2.68
C GLN A 17 6.79 -32.95 -1.38
N PRO A 18 6.17 -31.76 -1.36
CA PRO A 18 6.07 -30.97 -0.14
C PRO A 18 5.39 -31.81 0.95
N LYS A 19 6.07 -31.98 2.08
CA LYS A 19 5.52 -32.74 3.22
C LYS A 19 4.19 -32.10 3.66
N PRO A 20 3.14 -32.89 3.91
CA PRO A 20 1.88 -32.36 4.39
C PRO A 20 2.09 -31.70 5.75
N LEU A 21 1.44 -30.55 5.97
CA LEU A 21 1.49 -29.83 7.24
C LEU A 21 1.05 -30.72 8.41
N SER A 22 1.77 -30.65 9.51
CA SER A 22 1.37 -31.22 10.79
C SER A 22 0.07 -30.60 11.31
N ILE A 23 -0.58 -31.27 12.26
CA ILE A 23 -1.82 -30.77 12.89
C ILE A 23 -1.59 -29.41 13.56
N GLN A 24 -0.43 -29.21 14.20
CA GLN A 24 -0.08 -27.94 14.84
C GLN A 24 0.09 -26.82 13.82
N GLU A 25 0.79 -27.08 12.71
CA GLU A 25 0.97 -26.09 11.63
C GLU A 25 -0.37 -25.72 10.97
N LYS A 26 -1.25 -26.71 10.77
CA LYS A 26 -2.62 -26.45 10.26
C LYS A 26 -3.42 -25.56 11.21
N ARG A 27 -3.32 -25.79 12.53
CA ARG A 27 -4.01 -24.97 13.53
C ARG A 27 -3.47 -23.55 13.57
N ALA A 28 -2.14 -23.39 13.60
CA ALA A 28 -1.49 -22.10 13.57
C ALA A 28 -1.84 -21.30 12.30
N PHE A 29 -1.91 -21.98 11.14
CA PHE A 29 -2.38 -21.38 9.90
C PHE A 29 -3.83 -20.89 10.00
N LYS A 30 -4.74 -21.68 10.59
CA LYS A 30 -6.13 -21.26 10.78
C LYS A 30 -6.24 -19.99 11.64
N GLU A 31 -5.49 -19.93 12.74
CA GLU A 31 -5.43 -18.75 13.60
C GLU A 31 -4.84 -17.53 12.88
N ALA A 32 -3.80 -17.74 12.05
CA ALA A 32 -3.22 -16.67 11.23
C ALA A 32 -4.21 -16.12 10.19
N VAL A 33 -5.01 -16.97 9.54
CA VAL A 33 -6.06 -16.51 8.60
C VAL A 33 -7.20 -15.80 9.33
N ALA A 34 -7.59 -16.26 10.52
CA ALA A 34 -8.58 -15.54 11.33
C ALA A 34 -8.11 -14.11 11.65
N ASN A 35 -6.84 -13.97 12.04
CA ASN A 35 -6.22 -12.66 12.31
C ASN A 35 -5.98 -11.82 11.06
N PHE A 36 -5.80 -12.44 9.89
CA PHE A 36 -5.68 -11.74 8.62
C PHE A 36 -6.91 -10.86 8.37
N SER A 37 -8.13 -11.31 8.66
CA SER A 37 -9.32 -10.47 8.46
C SER A 37 -9.26 -9.14 9.26
N ALA A 38 -8.71 -9.16 10.47
CA ALA A 38 -8.63 -8.00 11.36
C ALA A 38 -7.58 -6.97 10.95
N MET A 39 -6.57 -7.35 10.16
CA MET A 39 -5.50 -6.46 9.72
C MET A 39 -5.92 -5.50 8.60
N GLY A 40 -7.09 -5.73 7.97
CA GLY A 40 -7.54 -4.99 6.79
C GLY A 40 -7.75 -3.50 7.04
N GLU A 41 -8.19 -3.11 8.24
CA GLU A 41 -8.45 -1.70 8.59
C GLU A 41 -7.21 -0.80 8.41
N SER A 42 -6.00 -1.35 8.61
CA SER A 42 -4.76 -0.60 8.39
C SER A 42 -4.38 -0.49 6.91
N VAL A 43 -4.86 -1.42 6.07
CA VAL A 43 -4.63 -1.44 4.61
C VAL A 43 -5.56 -0.48 3.88
N TYR A 44 -6.81 -0.37 4.33
CA TYR A 44 -7.79 0.55 3.74
C TYR A 44 -7.45 2.04 3.97
N GLY A 45 -6.57 2.33 4.93
CA GLY A 45 -6.17 3.69 5.27
C GLY A 45 -7.23 4.41 6.10
N LYS A 46 -6.83 5.14 7.14
CA LYS A 46 -7.75 5.86 8.04
C LYS A 46 -7.87 7.36 7.75
N GLY A 47 -7.28 7.84 6.65
CA GLY A 47 -7.14 9.28 6.36
C GLY A 47 -7.82 9.70 5.06
N ASP A 48 -8.45 10.87 5.08
CA ASP A 48 -9.01 11.54 3.91
C ASP A 48 -7.93 12.45 3.30
N ILE A 49 -6.99 11.84 2.56
CA ILE A 49 -5.88 12.57 1.94
C ILE A 49 -6.38 13.61 0.93
N GLU A 50 -7.54 13.39 0.30
CA GLU A 50 -8.13 14.32 -0.67
C GLU A 50 -8.58 15.62 0.00
N ASN A 51 -9.25 15.52 1.14
CA ASN A 51 -9.61 16.68 1.96
C ASN A 51 -8.36 17.42 2.45
N ILE A 52 -7.30 16.70 2.83
CA ILE A 52 -6.03 17.33 3.19
C ILE A 52 -5.46 18.11 1.99
N VAL A 53 -5.45 17.54 0.78
CA VAL A 53 -5.02 18.25 -0.45
C VAL A 53 -5.81 19.52 -0.68
N GLU A 54 -7.14 19.48 -0.56
CA GLU A 54 -8.01 20.64 -0.74
C GLU A 54 -7.75 21.74 0.31
N ARG A 55 -7.56 21.35 1.57
CA ARG A 55 -7.24 22.30 2.65
C ARG A 55 -5.88 22.96 2.44
N VAL A 56 -4.87 22.19 2.05
CA VAL A 56 -3.52 22.73 1.75
C VAL A 56 -3.61 23.69 0.56
N LYS A 57 -4.35 23.33 -0.50
CA LYS A 57 -4.59 24.20 -1.65
C LYS A 57 -5.17 25.55 -1.22
N THR A 58 -6.21 25.53 -0.39
CA THR A 58 -6.86 26.74 0.12
C THR A 58 -5.90 27.63 0.91
N ILE A 59 -5.01 27.03 1.70
CA ILE A 59 -3.98 27.77 2.46
C ILE A 59 -2.97 28.43 1.51
N VAL A 60 -2.48 27.69 0.51
CA VAL A 60 -1.54 28.21 -0.50
C VAL A 60 -2.15 29.36 -1.29
N GLU A 61 -3.40 29.23 -1.75
CA GLU A 61 -4.13 30.30 -2.44
C GLU A 61 -4.43 31.52 -1.53
N GLY A 62 -4.58 31.30 -0.22
CA GLY A 62 -4.73 32.38 0.75
C GLY A 62 -3.44 33.16 0.97
N ALA A 63 -2.31 32.45 1.04
CA ALA A 63 -0.99 33.06 1.17
C ALA A 63 -0.63 33.92 -0.06
N ASP A 64 -0.97 33.47 -1.27
CA ASP A 64 -0.84 34.25 -2.52
C ASP A 64 -1.46 35.64 -2.38
N LYS A 65 -2.71 35.70 -1.92
CA LYS A 65 -3.49 36.95 -1.83
C LYS A 65 -2.84 37.94 -0.86
N ILE A 66 -2.44 37.46 0.32
CA ILE A 66 -1.79 38.30 1.34
C ILE A 66 -0.46 38.87 0.83
N MET A 67 0.32 38.07 0.10
CA MET A 67 1.61 38.52 -0.44
C MET A 67 1.45 39.53 -1.58
N THR A 68 0.40 39.42 -2.40
CA THR A 68 0.14 40.38 -3.49
C THR A 68 -0.36 41.75 -3.02
N GLU A 69 -0.84 41.86 -1.78
CA GLU A 69 -1.33 43.12 -1.20
C GLU A 69 -0.21 44.01 -0.60
N SER A 70 1.05 43.54 -0.59
CA SER A 70 2.18 44.32 -0.06
C SER A 70 2.69 45.37 -1.08
N ASP A 71 2.63 46.65 -0.69
CA ASP A 71 2.98 47.83 -1.51
C ASP A 71 4.50 48.03 -1.79
N ASP A 72 5.39 47.21 -1.20
CA ASP A 72 6.84 47.38 -1.35
C ASP A 72 7.39 46.61 -2.56
N TRP A 73 7.85 47.34 -3.57
CA TRP A 73 8.27 46.79 -4.87
C TRP A 73 9.52 45.90 -4.80
N MET A 74 10.39 46.07 -3.80
CA MET A 74 11.58 45.21 -3.58
C MET A 74 11.24 43.93 -2.81
N ALA A 75 10.38 44.02 -1.77
CA ALA A 75 9.82 42.85 -1.11
C ALA A 75 9.10 41.94 -2.12
N ASN A 76 8.47 42.56 -3.11
CA ASN A 76 7.74 41.89 -4.18
C ASN A 76 8.57 40.88 -5.00
N MET A 77 9.88 41.06 -5.24
CA MET A 77 10.68 40.07 -6.00
C MET A 77 11.03 38.82 -5.18
N ALA A 78 11.42 38.99 -3.92
CA ALA A 78 11.73 37.88 -3.03
C ALA A 78 10.46 37.08 -2.71
N LEU A 79 9.36 37.77 -2.41
CA LEU A 79 8.04 37.18 -2.17
C LEU A 79 7.55 36.41 -3.41
N LYS A 80 7.71 36.95 -4.62
CA LYS A 80 7.35 36.22 -5.86
C LYS A 80 8.12 34.90 -6.04
N LYS A 81 9.41 34.87 -5.69
CA LYS A 81 10.21 33.65 -5.77
C LYS A 81 9.79 32.62 -4.72
N GLU A 82 9.58 33.07 -3.48
CA GLU A 82 9.10 32.24 -2.39
C GLU A 82 7.72 31.65 -2.72
N ASN A 83 6.83 32.48 -3.26
CA ASN A 83 5.50 32.06 -3.68
C ASN A 83 5.53 31.00 -4.77
N LYS A 84 6.36 31.21 -5.80
CA LYS A 84 6.55 30.20 -6.85
C LYS A 84 7.00 28.87 -6.27
N ARG A 85 7.93 28.88 -5.32
CA ARG A 85 8.42 27.66 -4.67
C ARG A 85 7.32 26.97 -3.84
N MET A 86 6.50 27.73 -3.12
CA MET A 86 5.36 27.18 -2.39
C MET A 86 4.36 26.49 -3.31
N HIS A 87 4.12 27.02 -4.51
CA HIS A 87 3.29 26.36 -5.54
C HIS A 87 3.94 25.07 -6.07
N GLU A 88 5.25 25.07 -6.26
CA GLU A 88 6.01 23.87 -6.64
C GLU A 88 5.90 22.79 -5.54
N ASP A 89 6.09 23.16 -4.27
CA ASP A 89 5.96 22.24 -3.12
C ASP A 89 4.52 21.69 -3.00
N TYR A 90 3.49 22.53 -3.20
CA TYR A 90 2.09 22.09 -3.21
C TYR A 90 1.80 21.11 -4.35
N LYS A 91 2.35 21.38 -5.54
CA LYS A 91 2.18 20.48 -6.69
C LYS A 91 2.76 19.11 -6.38
N ASP A 92 4.00 19.05 -5.90
CA ASP A 92 4.67 17.80 -5.52
C ASP A 92 3.88 17.06 -4.43
N PHE A 93 3.38 17.78 -3.43
CA PHE A 93 2.51 17.24 -2.39
C PHE A 93 1.22 16.61 -2.97
N SER A 94 0.54 17.32 -3.87
CA SER A 94 -0.71 16.85 -4.48
C SER A 94 -0.50 15.61 -5.36
N GLU A 95 0.62 15.54 -6.09
CA GLU A 95 0.98 14.38 -6.90
C GLU A 95 1.29 13.16 -6.03
N ALA A 96 2.06 13.34 -4.95
CA ALA A 96 2.35 12.28 -4.00
C ALA A 96 1.08 11.75 -3.29
N ALA A 97 0.16 12.64 -2.94
CA ALA A 97 -1.14 12.28 -2.36
C ALA A 97 -1.98 11.42 -3.32
N MET A 98 -2.01 11.77 -4.61
CA MET A 98 -2.70 10.98 -5.64
C MET A 98 -2.09 9.59 -5.78
N GLN A 99 -0.75 9.50 -5.83
CA GLN A 99 -0.04 8.21 -5.89
C GLN A 99 -0.30 7.34 -4.65
N LEU A 100 -0.38 7.95 -3.46
CA LEU A 100 -0.75 7.25 -2.22
C LEU A 100 -2.16 6.65 -2.33
N LYS A 101 -3.14 7.42 -2.81
CA LYS A 101 -4.52 6.95 -2.99
C LYS A 101 -4.58 5.77 -3.96
N GLU A 102 -3.88 5.85 -5.09
CA GLU A 102 -3.79 4.74 -6.05
C GLU A 102 -3.13 3.50 -5.45
N ALA A 103 -2.05 3.69 -4.68
CA ALA A 103 -1.39 2.60 -3.97
C ALA A 103 -2.32 1.95 -2.93
N GLN A 104 -3.04 2.73 -2.13
CA GLN A 104 -4.02 2.23 -1.16
C GLN A 104 -5.14 1.42 -1.82
N HIS A 105 -5.66 1.89 -2.96
CA HIS A 105 -6.67 1.16 -3.72
C HIS A 105 -6.14 -0.19 -4.23
N ARG A 106 -4.94 -0.20 -4.82
CA ARG A 106 -4.29 -1.45 -5.27
C ARG A 106 -4.02 -2.41 -4.11
N MET A 107 -3.56 -1.90 -2.98
CA MET A 107 -3.36 -2.69 -1.77
C MET A 107 -4.67 -3.30 -1.28
N SER A 108 -5.75 -2.53 -1.27
CA SER A 108 -7.09 -3.00 -0.87
C SER A 108 -7.57 -4.16 -1.76
N ILE A 109 -7.45 -4.03 -3.09
CA ILE A 109 -7.79 -5.09 -4.03
C ILE A 109 -6.93 -6.34 -3.80
N ALA A 110 -5.61 -6.17 -3.67
CA ALA A 110 -4.70 -7.30 -3.43
C ALA A 110 -5.03 -8.01 -2.12
N TYR A 111 -5.36 -7.24 -1.09
CA TYR A 111 -5.73 -7.74 0.23
C TYR A 111 -7.01 -8.58 0.20
N GLU A 112 -8.05 -8.07 -0.46
CA GLU A 112 -9.32 -8.79 -0.66
C GLU A 112 -9.11 -10.08 -1.45
N ASN A 113 -8.31 -10.02 -2.53
CA ASN A 113 -7.97 -11.20 -3.31
C ASN A 113 -7.26 -12.26 -2.46
N ILE A 114 -6.28 -11.87 -1.65
CA ILE A 114 -5.60 -12.79 -0.72
C ILE A 114 -6.62 -13.40 0.25
N GLY A 115 -7.49 -12.59 0.87
CA GLY A 115 -8.56 -13.08 1.73
C GLY A 115 -9.47 -14.12 1.05
N ASN A 116 -9.86 -13.87 -0.20
CA ASN A 116 -10.65 -14.80 -1.01
C ASN A 116 -9.89 -16.11 -1.32
N HIS A 117 -8.59 -16.03 -1.61
CA HIS A 117 -7.74 -17.21 -1.76
C HIS A 117 -7.64 -18.01 -0.46
N LEU A 118 -7.49 -17.33 0.68
CA LEU A 118 -7.40 -17.96 1.99
C LEU A 118 -8.71 -18.67 2.38
N ASN A 119 -9.87 -18.05 2.14
CA ASN A 119 -11.18 -18.66 2.43
C ASN A 119 -11.42 -19.98 1.69
N ARG A 120 -10.94 -20.12 0.45
CA ARG A 120 -11.03 -21.39 -0.30
C ARG A 120 -10.34 -22.56 0.42
N PHE A 121 -9.30 -22.32 1.22
CA PHE A 121 -8.67 -23.39 2.00
C PHE A 121 -9.54 -23.86 3.19
N PHE A 122 -10.54 -23.07 3.59
CA PHE A 122 -11.51 -23.45 4.63
C PHE A 122 -12.76 -24.10 4.07
N GLU A 123 -13.12 -23.85 2.81
CA GLU A 123 -14.26 -24.50 2.16
C GLU A 123 -13.95 -25.92 1.67
N VAL A 124 -12.69 -26.21 1.39
CA VAL A 124 -12.23 -27.50 0.83
C VAL A 124 -11.83 -28.52 1.93
N GLY A 125 -11.73 -28.12 3.19
CA GLY A 125 -11.28 -28.97 4.31
C GLY A 125 -12.29 -29.12 5.43
#